data_AF-A0A225WUB0-F1
#
_entry.id   AF-A0A225WUB0-F1
#
_cell.length_a   1.000
_cell.length_b   1.000
_cell.length_c   1.000
_cell.angle_alpha   90.00
_cell.angle_beta   90.00
_cell.angle_gamma   90.00
#
_symmetry.space_group_name_H-M   'P 1'
#
loop_
_entity.id
_entity.type
_entity.pdbx_description
1 polymer ?
#
loop_
_entity_poly.entity_id
_entity_poly.type
_entity_poly.pdbx_seq_one_letter_code
_entity_poly.pdbx_strand_id
1 'polypeptide(L)'
;MLPSFRHPIDLSAQYGHLETLKFFHDSESEKIQKLWIHAVDPMYYAAKGGQLAVVEWIHANRSEKCGADAMDIAAGYGHLEVVKWLHSNRTEGCTSSAITSAAARGYLDVELMQWFHANYPDLYKHSRAMYEAARYGQLKVIKWLYENIPKIPAYEAIDRAIRSDHIHVAYWLQSRFPNYVVGSSLEFYKPLVYVNTAHTFETLLYLHVHCTDVFTPLFLRNLREDLTRYHRQMIANWLDEHYPSGTEDYGH
;
A
#
# COMPACT_ATOMS: atom_id res chain seq x y z
N MET A 1 9.69 0.38 21.82
CA MET A 1 8.71 -0.45 21.08
C MET A 1 9.15 -1.90 21.25
N LEU A 2 8.71 -2.57 22.32
CA LEU A 2 9.11 -3.95 22.60
C LEU A 2 8.38 -4.89 21.61
N PRO A 3 9.00 -6.00 21.19
CA PRO A 3 8.29 -7.01 20.39
C PRO A 3 7.23 -7.61 21.31
N SER A 4 5.97 -7.21 21.11
CA SER A 4 4.85 -7.74 21.87
C SER A 4 4.81 -9.25 21.65
N PHE A 5 4.97 -10.03 22.73
CA PHE A 5 4.57 -11.43 22.72
C PHE A 5 3.13 -11.48 22.18
N ARG A 6 2.92 -12.03 20.97
CA ARG A 6 1.57 -12.17 20.43
C ARG A 6 0.81 -13.15 21.31
N HIS A 7 -0.35 -12.74 21.80
CA HIS A 7 -1.14 -13.55 22.71
C HIS A 7 -1.57 -14.86 22.02
N PRO A 8 -1.54 -16.03 22.67
CA PRO A 8 -1.92 -17.31 22.05
C PRO A 8 -3.32 -17.32 21.42
N ILE A 9 -4.24 -16.55 22.00
CA ILE A 9 -5.62 -16.40 21.52
C ILE A 9 -5.66 -15.56 20.24
N ASP A 10 -4.87 -14.50 20.16
CA ASP A 10 -4.75 -13.67 18.97
C ASP A 10 -4.20 -14.48 17.79
N LEU A 11 -3.20 -15.33 18.04
CA LEU A 11 -2.67 -16.25 17.02
C LEU A 11 -3.72 -17.30 16.61
N SER A 12 -4.41 -17.89 17.59
CA SER A 12 -5.47 -18.87 17.33
C SER A 12 -6.60 -18.25 16.50
N ALA A 13 -6.95 -16.99 16.78
CA ALA A 13 -7.92 -16.24 16.02
C ALA A 13 -7.43 -15.95 14.60
N GLN A 14 -6.17 -15.51 14.43
CA GLN A 14 -5.60 -15.23 13.13
C GLN A 14 -5.54 -16.46 12.22
N TYR A 15 -5.24 -17.64 12.77
CA TYR A 15 -5.07 -18.88 12.01
C TYR A 15 -6.29 -19.80 12.01
N GLY A 16 -7.43 -19.35 12.54
CA GLY A 16 -8.70 -20.08 12.40
C GLY A 16 -8.86 -21.26 13.35
N HIS A 17 -8.12 -21.30 14.46
CA HIS A 17 -8.17 -22.39 15.44
C HIS A 17 -9.38 -22.24 16.37
N LEU A 18 -10.59 -22.33 15.80
CA LEU A 18 -11.86 -22.12 16.51
C LEU A 18 -12.02 -23.03 17.73
N GLU A 19 -11.69 -24.32 17.61
CA GLU A 19 -11.81 -25.26 18.73
C GLU A 19 -10.86 -24.93 19.88
N THR A 20 -9.67 -24.42 19.57
CA THR A 20 -8.73 -23.90 20.57
C THR A 20 -9.33 -22.69 21.29
N LEU A 21 -9.98 -21.78 20.56
CA LEU A 21 -10.63 -20.61 21.16
C LEU A 21 -11.80 -21.00 22.07
N LYS A 22 -12.63 -21.95 21.64
CA LYS A 22 -13.70 -22.52 22.47
C LYS A 22 -13.14 -23.15 23.75
N PHE A 23 -12.06 -23.93 23.64
CA PHE A 23 -11.38 -24.48 24.81
C PHE A 23 -10.91 -23.39 25.80
N PHE A 24 -10.33 -22.29 25.31
CA PHE A 24 -9.93 -21.17 26.18
C PHE A 24 -11.12 -20.49 26.84
N HIS A 25 -12.24 -20.34 26.13
CA HIS A 25 -13.47 -19.72 26.63
C HIS A 25 -14.21 -20.60 27.65
N ASP A 26 -14.34 -21.90 27.38
CA ASP A 26 -15.13 -22.85 28.18
C ASP A 26 -14.34 -23.42 29.38
N SER A 27 -13.06 -23.09 29.52
CA SER A 27 -12.22 -23.61 30.60
C SER A 27 -12.60 -23.04 31.97
N GLU A 28 -12.75 -23.91 32.96
CA GLU A 28 -12.94 -23.54 34.37
C GLU A 28 -11.63 -23.14 35.09
N SER A 29 -10.47 -23.28 34.43
CA SER A 29 -9.18 -22.94 35.03
C SER A 29 -8.98 -21.43 35.08
N GLU A 30 -8.82 -20.86 36.28
CA GLU A 30 -8.56 -19.43 36.48
C GLU A 30 -7.36 -18.92 35.66
N LYS A 31 -6.31 -19.75 35.52
CA LYS A 31 -5.12 -19.40 34.73
C LYS A 31 -5.44 -19.28 33.23
N ILE A 32 -6.32 -20.14 32.71
CA ILE A 32 -6.72 -20.17 31.31
C ILE A 32 -7.71 -19.04 31.03
N GLN A 33 -8.67 -18.80 31.92
CA GLN A 33 -9.58 -17.66 31.81
C GLN A 33 -8.85 -16.32 31.82
N LYS A 34 -7.76 -16.18 32.61
CA LYS A 34 -6.90 -14.99 32.56
C LYS A 34 -6.33 -14.73 31.16
N LEU A 35 -5.92 -15.78 30.43
CA LEU A 35 -5.48 -15.61 29.04
C LEU A 35 -6.67 -15.14 28.18
N TRP A 36 -7.84 -15.72 28.34
CA TRP A 36 -9.05 -15.35 27.61
C TRP A 36 -9.44 -13.87 27.79
N ILE A 37 -9.46 -13.36 29.01
CA ILE A 37 -9.85 -11.96 29.31
C ILE A 37 -8.77 -10.94 28.92
N HIS A 38 -7.50 -11.35 28.81
CA HIS A 38 -6.37 -10.46 28.49
C HIS A 38 -5.95 -10.53 27.02
N ALA A 39 -6.67 -11.28 26.17
CA ALA A 39 -6.52 -11.18 24.74
C ALA A 39 -6.76 -9.73 24.30
N VAL A 40 -5.88 -9.19 23.45
CA VAL A 40 -5.85 -7.75 23.18
C VAL A 40 -6.88 -7.40 22.10
N ASP A 41 -6.98 -8.21 21.05
CA ASP A 41 -7.95 -7.96 19.97
C ASP A 41 -8.20 -9.20 19.07
N PRO A 42 -8.83 -10.27 19.60
CA PRO A 42 -9.01 -11.49 18.84
C PRO A 42 -9.93 -11.29 17.61
N MET A 43 -10.82 -10.29 17.62
CA MET A 43 -11.65 -9.93 16.46
C MET A 43 -10.80 -9.36 15.32
N TYR A 44 -9.92 -8.39 15.60
CA TYR A 44 -8.99 -7.86 14.61
C TYR A 44 -8.12 -8.96 14.00
N TYR A 45 -7.58 -9.86 14.82
CA TYR A 45 -6.72 -10.94 14.32
C TYR A 45 -7.50 -11.96 13.48
N ALA A 46 -8.71 -12.35 13.89
CA ALA A 46 -9.59 -13.19 13.07
C ALA A 46 -9.91 -12.52 11.73
N ALA A 47 -10.22 -11.22 11.74
CA ALA A 47 -10.52 -10.45 10.55
C ALA A 47 -9.31 -10.33 9.62
N LYS A 48 -8.12 -10.09 10.17
CA LYS A 48 -6.84 -10.07 9.47
C LYS A 48 -6.51 -11.41 8.81
N GLY A 49 -6.92 -12.52 9.42
CA GLY A 49 -6.73 -13.88 8.92
C GLY A 49 -7.83 -14.38 8.00
N GLY A 50 -8.90 -13.61 7.79
CA GLY A 50 -10.04 -14.00 6.95
C GLY A 50 -10.91 -15.10 7.56
N GLN A 51 -10.85 -15.27 8.89
CA GLN A 51 -11.47 -16.40 9.58
C GLN A 51 -12.92 -16.09 9.95
N LEU A 52 -13.82 -16.13 8.96
CA LEU A 52 -15.23 -15.75 9.15
C LEU A 52 -15.92 -16.52 10.31
N ALA A 53 -15.74 -17.84 10.39
CA ALA A 53 -16.32 -18.64 11.47
C ALA A 53 -15.81 -18.22 12.86
N VAL A 54 -14.55 -17.77 12.95
CA VAL A 54 -13.99 -17.24 14.19
C VAL A 54 -14.54 -15.85 14.48
N VAL A 55 -14.69 -14.98 13.47
CA VAL A 55 -15.32 -13.66 13.61
C VAL A 55 -16.74 -13.78 14.14
N GLU A 56 -17.55 -14.66 13.56
CA GLU A 56 -18.92 -14.96 13.99
C GLU A 56 -18.97 -15.43 15.45
N TRP A 57 -18.12 -16.40 15.79
CA TRP A 57 -18.08 -16.96 17.12
C TRP A 57 -17.58 -15.95 18.17
N ILE A 58 -16.53 -15.18 17.86
CA ILE A 58 -16.04 -14.12 18.76
C ILE A 58 -17.14 -13.07 18.98
N HIS A 59 -17.86 -12.65 17.94
CA HIS A 59 -18.94 -11.67 18.07
C HIS A 59 -20.06 -12.17 19.00
N ALA A 60 -20.41 -13.45 18.93
CA ALA A 60 -21.44 -14.04 19.78
C ALA A 60 -20.98 -14.24 21.25
N ASN A 61 -19.68 -14.40 21.49
CA ASN A 61 -19.14 -14.82 22.79
C ASN A 61 -18.25 -13.78 23.49
N ARG A 62 -17.97 -12.63 22.86
CA ARG A 62 -17.24 -11.50 23.46
C ARG A 62 -18.01 -10.20 23.28
N SER A 63 -18.11 -9.42 24.36
CA SER A 63 -18.75 -8.10 24.36
C SER A 63 -17.77 -6.93 24.18
N GLU A 64 -16.50 -7.21 23.87
CA GLU A 64 -15.48 -6.17 23.75
C GLU A 64 -15.77 -5.22 22.58
N LYS A 65 -15.34 -3.97 22.74
CA LYS A 65 -15.47 -2.96 21.68
C LYS A 65 -14.54 -3.33 20.53
N CYS A 66 -15.11 -3.52 19.36
CA CYS A 66 -14.37 -3.61 18.11
C CYS A 66 -14.22 -2.18 17.55
N GLY A 67 -13.10 -1.88 16.91
CA GLY A 67 -12.96 -0.64 16.14
C GLY A 67 -13.32 -0.85 14.68
N ALA A 68 -13.25 0.24 13.90
CA ALA A 68 -13.27 0.18 12.44
C ALA A 68 -12.05 -0.57 11.86
N ASP A 69 -11.01 -0.79 12.67
CA ASP A 69 -9.77 -1.47 12.33
C ASP A 69 -9.94 -2.94 11.95
N ALA A 70 -10.93 -3.64 12.50
CA ALA A 70 -11.24 -5.01 12.08
C ALA A 70 -11.72 -5.08 10.62
N MET A 71 -12.58 -4.15 10.21
CA MET A 71 -13.04 -4.07 8.82
C MET A 71 -11.93 -3.55 7.90
N ASP A 72 -11.17 -2.55 8.35
CA ASP A 72 -10.03 -2.01 7.62
C ASP A 72 -8.96 -3.07 7.35
N ILE A 73 -8.65 -3.90 8.35
CA ILE A 73 -7.64 -4.96 8.21
C ILE A 73 -8.17 -6.11 7.34
N ALA A 74 -9.43 -6.52 7.49
CA ALA A 74 -10.03 -7.53 6.60
C ALA A 74 -9.96 -7.09 5.14
N ALA A 75 -10.31 -5.83 4.87
CA ALA A 75 -10.21 -5.23 3.54
C ALA A 75 -8.76 -5.19 3.04
N GLY A 76 -7.82 -4.77 3.90
CA GLY A 76 -6.40 -4.76 3.57
C GLY A 76 -5.82 -6.14 3.25
N TYR A 77 -6.41 -7.23 3.74
CA TYR A 77 -6.01 -8.60 3.38
C TYR A 77 -6.91 -9.24 2.31
N GLY A 78 -7.88 -8.51 1.74
CA GLY A 78 -8.75 -8.98 0.67
C GLY A 78 -9.86 -9.92 1.13
N HIS A 79 -10.22 -9.92 2.42
CA HIS A 79 -11.21 -10.83 2.98
C HIS A 79 -12.64 -10.29 2.84
N LEU A 80 -13.14 -10.22 1.60
CA LEU A 80 -14.45 -9.62 1.27
C LEU A 80 -15.62 -10.21 2.08
N GLU A 81 -15.64 -11.53 2.32
CA GLU A 81 -16.72 -12.15 3.10
C GLU A 81 -16.73 -11.69 4.56
N VAL A 82 -15.54 -11.51 5.17
CA VAL A 82 -15.43 -10.91 6.50
C VAL A 82 -15.85 -9.44 6.47
N VAL A 83 -15.49 -8.68 5.44
CA VAL A 83 -15.91 -7.29 5.26
C VAL A 83 -17.44 -7.19 5.19
N LYS A 84 -18.10 -7.98 4.33
CA LYS A 84 -19.57 -8.01 4.21
C LYS A 84 -20.24 -8.38 5.52
N TRP A 85 -19.67 -9.35 6.24
CA TRP A 85 -20.23 -9.78 7.51
C TRP A 85 -20.10 -8.70 8.58
N LEU A 86 -18.93 -8.09 8.73
CA LEU A 86 -18.70 -6.98 9.66
C LEU A 86 -19.59 -5.79 9.32
N HIS A 87 -19.75 -5.46 8.04
CA HIS A 87 -20.67 -4.41 7.58
C HIS A 87 -22.11 -4.63 8.08
N SER A 88 -22.59 -5.87 8.00
CA SER A 88 -24.00 -6.20 8.22
C SER A 88 -24.33 -6.42 9.70
N ASN A 89 -23.35 -6.83 10.51
CA ASN A 89 -23.55 -7.23 11.91
C ASN A 89 -22.94 -6.25 12.92
N ARG A 90 -22.22 -5.23 12.45
CA ARG A 90 -21.53 -4.25 13.30
C ARG A 90 -21.78 -2.83 12.84
N THR A 91 -21.61 -1.86 13.75
CA THR A 91 -21.99 -0.45 13.51
C THR A 91 -20.78 0.46 13.34
N GLU A 92 -19.58 -0.02 13.65
CA GLU A 92 -18.34 0.77 13.63
C GLU A 92 -17.88 1.11 12.21
N GLY A 93 -18.27 0.30 11.22
CA GLY A 93 -17.93 0.51 9.81
C GLY A 93 -16.43 0.40 9.51
N CYS A 94 -15.98 1.15 8.52
CA CYS A 94 -14.59 1.21 8.09
C CYS A 94 -14.13 2.66 7.88
N THR A 95 -12.82 2.86 7.82
CA THR A 95 -12.20 4.14 7.49
C THR A 95 -11.63 4.12 6.06
N SER A 96 -11.10 5.26 5.60
CA SER A 96 -10.36 5.32 4.32
C SER A 96 -9.11 4.42 4.30
N SER A 97 -8.68 3.90 5.46
CA SER A 97 -7.59 2.92 5.56
C SER A 97 -7.96 1.58 4.93
N ALA A 98 -9.23 1.18 4.92
CA ALA A 98 -9.69 -0.03 4.23
C ALA A 98 -9.35 0.01 2.74
N ILE A 99 -9.83 1.06 2.05
CA ILE A 99 -9.62 1.23 0.60
C ILE A 99 -8.14 1.45 0.30
N THR A 100 -7.43 2.25 1.11
CA THR A 100 -6.01 2.53 0.91
C THR A 100 -5.17 1.26 1.03
N SER A 101 -5.42 0.43 2.04
CA SER A 101 -4.68 -0.82 2.27
C SER A 101 -5.01 -1.88 1.23
N ALA A 102 -6.28 -2.00 0.85
CA ALA A 102 -6.72 -2.90 -0.21
C ALA A 102 -6.07 -2.51 -1.55
N ALA A 103 -6.05 -1.22 -1.87
CA ALA A 103 -5.42 -0.71 -3.09
C ALA A 103 -3.90 -0.94 -3.13
N ALA A 104 -3.22 -0.83 -1.98
CA ALA A 104 -1.78 -1.05 -1.87
C ALA A 104 -1.37 -2.48 -2.20
N ARG A 105 -2.10 -3.47 -1.68
CA ARG A 105 -1.61 -4.84 -1.68
C ARG A 105 -1.91 -5.61 -2.95
N GLY A 106 -2.80 -5.11 -3.80
CA GLY A 106 -3.12 -5.76 -5.07
C GLY A 106 -3.79 -7.12 -4.94
N TYR A 107 -4.11 -7.53 -3.70
CA TYR A 107 -4.97 -8.66 -3.44
C TYR A 107 -6.31 -8.29 -4.04
N LEU A 108 -6.52 -8.84 -5.24
CA LEU A 108 -7.80 -9.23 -5.80
C LEU A 108 -8.93 -8.88 -4.83
N ASP A 109 -9.57 -7.75 -5.07
CA ASP A 109 -10.78 -7.84 -5.84
C ASP A 109 -11.18 -6.48 -6.39
N VAL A 110 -11.33 -6.43 -7.71
CA VAL A 110 -12.24 -5.46 -8.33
C VAL A 110 -13.60 -5.57 -7.66
N GLU A 111 -14.02 -6.76 -7.20
CA GLU A 111 -15.23 -6.97 -6.41
C GLU A 111 -15.21 -6.24 -5.06
N LEU A 112 -14.09 -6.22 -4.32
CA LEU A 112 -13.97 -5.49 -3.06
C LEU A 112 -14.00 -3.98 -3.33
N MET A 113 -13.36 -3.51 -4.41
CA MET A 113 -13.45 -2.12 -4.84
C MET A 113 -14.87 -1.74 -5.30
N GLN A 114 -15.53 -2.59 -6.08
CA GLN A 114 -16.92 -2.41 -6.48
C GLN A 114 -17.84 -2.40 -5.25
N TRP A 115 -17.58 -3.27 -4.29
CA TRP A 115 -18.33 -3.33 -3.04
C TRP A 115 -18.15 -2.05 -2.21
N PHE A 116 -16.91 -1.56 -2.06
CA PHE A 116 -16.66 -0.27 -1.39
C PHE A 116 -17.27 0.89 -2.16
N HIS A 117 -17.28 0.87 -3.48
CA HIS A 117 -17.91 1.90 -4.28
C HIS A 117 -19.44 1.92 -4.12
N ALA A 118 -20.05 0.75 -4.02
CA ALA A 118 -21.49 0.62 -3.80
C ALA A 118 -21.93 1.04 -2.39
N ASN A 119 -21.13 0.73 -1.37
CA ASN A 119 -21.52 0.93 0.04
C ASN A 119 -20.89 2.17 0.70
N TYR A 120 -19.72 2.62 0.22
CA TYR A 120 -18.91 3.69 0.81
C TYR A 120 -18.27 4.62 -0.25
N PRO A 121 -19.04 5.21 -1.19
CA PRO A 121 -18.49 6.03 -2.27
C PRO A 121 -17.69 7.25 -1.79
N ASP A 122 -18.05 7.81 -0.62
CA ASP A 122 -17.39 8.98 -0.07
C ASP A 122 -15.99 8.70 0.49
N LEU A 123 -15.69 7.46 0.89
CA LEU A 123 -14.38 7.11 1.45
C LEU A 123 -13.24 7.30 0.45
N TYR A 124 -13.53 7.22 -0.86
CA TYR A 124 -12.53 7.44 -1.91
C TYR A 124 -11.96 8.87 -1.91
N LYS A 125 -12.75 9.88 -1.51
CA LYS A 125 -12.34 11.30 -1.50
C LYS A 125 -11.16 11.59 -0.59
N HIS A 126 -11.06 10.84 0.51
CA HIS A 126 -10.01 11.00 1.52
C HIS A 126 -8.97 9.87 1.46
N SER A 127 -9.15 8.90 0.56
CA SER A 127 -8.25 7.77 0.42
C SER A 127 -6.98 8.16 -0.34
N ARG A 128 -5.87 7.48 -0.01
CA ARG A 128 -4.65 7.50 -0.83
C ARG A 128 -4.61 6.32 -1.79
N ALA A 129 -5.78 5.81 -2.21
CA ALA A 129 -5.90 4.55 -2.92
C ALA A 129 -5.11 4.53 -4.24
N MET A 130 -5.27 5.56 -5.08
CA MET A 130 -4.53 5.68 -6.34
C MET A 130 -3.01 5.77 -6.11
N TYR A 131 -2.62 6.52 -5.08
CA TYR A 131 -1.23 6.75 -4.71
C TYR A 131 -0.53 5.49 -4.17
N GLU A 132 -1.19 4.73 -3.30
CA GLU A 132 -0.64 3.47 -2.79
C GLU A 132 -0.72 2.36 -3.85
N ALA A 133 -1.77 2.30 -4.67
CA ALA A 133 -1.81 1.38 -5.80
C ALA A 133 -0.62 1.61 -6.75
N ALA A 134 -0.24 2.85 -7.01
CA ALA A 134 0.92 3.18 -7.84
C ALA A 134 2.23 2.82 -7.15
N ARG A 135 2.35 3.07 -5.84
CA ARG A 135 3.51 2.71 -5.02
C ARG A 135 3.82 1.22 -5.03
N TYR A 136 2.80 0.39 -5.15
CA TYR A 136 2.93 -1.07 -5.12
C TYR A 136 2.64 -1.72 -6.49
N GLY A 137 2.54 -0.94 -7.57
CA GLY A 137 2.51 -1.45 -8.93
C GLY A 137 1.18 -2.09 -9.33
N GLN A 138 0.10 -1.75 -8.66
CA GLN A 138 -1.23 -2.38 -8.79
C GLN A 138 -2.01 -1.83 -9.98
N LEU A 139 -1.52 -2.09 -11.20
CA LEU A 139 -2.09 -1.57 -12.44
C LEU A 139 -3.58 -1.86 -12.62
N LYS A 140 -4.06 -3.04 -12.18
CA LYS A 140 -5.50 -3.38 -12.25
C LYS A 140 -6.35 -2.45 -11.39
N VAL A 141 -5.90 -2.14 -10.18
CA VAL A 141 -6.58 -1.21 -9.27
C VAL A 141 -6.51 0.21 -9.82
N ILE A 142 -5.36 0.64 -10.35
CA ILE A 142 -5.19 1.95 -11.00
C ILE A 142 -6.21 2.14 -12.13
N LYS A 143 -6.34 1.16 -13.04
CA LYS A 143 -7.31 1.18 -14.14
C LYS A 143 -8.73 1.32 -13.62
N TRP A 144 -9.10 0.48 -12.65
CA TRP A 144 -10.44 0.50 -12.07
C TRP A 144 -10.75 1.85 -11.40
N LEU A 145 -9.83 2.39 -10.59
CA LEU A 145 -9.99 3.69 -9.92
C LEU A 145 -10.12 4.82 -10.94
N TYR A 146 -9.32 4.80 -12.00
CA TYR A 146 -9.37 5.81 -13.06
C TYR A 146 -10.72 5.81 -13.80
N GLU A 147 -11.24 4.62 -14.13
CA GLU A 147 -12.49 4.46 -14.87
C GLU A 147 -13.73 4.77 -14.02
N ASN A 148 -13.71 4.43 -12.73
CA ASN A 148 -14.88 4.47 -11.86
C ASN A 148 -14.91 5.67 -10.89
N ILE A 149 -13.77 6.35 -10.68
CA ILE A 149 -13.66 7.49 -9.74
C ILE A 149 -13.12 8.73 -10.48
N PRO A 150 -13.97 9.48 -11.23
CA PRO A 150 -13.53 10.53 -12.16
C PRO A 150 -12.79 11.73 -11.54
N LYS A 151 -12.88 11.90 -10.22
CA LYS A 151 -12.26 13.02 -9.48
C LYS A 151 -10.96 12.65 -8.77
N ILE A 152 -10.49 11.41 -8.87
CA ILE A 152 -9.25 11.01 -8.21
C ILE A 152 -8.05 11.61 -8.99
N PRO A 153 -7.11 12.31 -8.33
CA PRO A 153 -5.97 12.92 -9.02
C PRO A 153 -4.96 11.84 -9.44
N ALA A 154 -5.23 11.19 -10.57
CA ALA A 154 -4.44 10.06 -11.06
C ALA A 154 -3.04 10.46 -11.56
N TYR A 155 -2.87 11.71 -12.00
CA TYR A 155 -1.58 12.22 -12.48
C TYR A 155 -0.52 12.26 -11.35
N GLU A 156 -0.92 12.55 -10.10
CA GLU A 156 0.00 12.58 -8.95
C GLU A 156 0.59 11.19 -8.63
N ALA A 157 -0.03 10.14 -9.16
CA ALA A 157 0.44 8.77 -8.99
C ALA A 157 1.58 8.39 -9.95
N ILE A 158 1.84 9.19 -11.00
CA ILE A 158 2.91 8.96 -11.98
C ILE A 158 4.27 8.98 -11.30
N ASP A 159 4.61 10.09 -10.62
CA ASP A 159 5.90 10.23 -9.93
C ASP A 159 6.08 9.17 -8.84
N ARG A 160 4.97 8.77 -8.22
CA ARG A 160 4.99 7.70 -7.22
C ARG A 160 5.29 6.33 -7.82
N ALA A 161 4.70 6.00 -8.97
CA ALA A 161 5.00 4.76 -9.69
C ALA A 161 6.47 4.72 -10.12
N ILE A 162 7.00 5.83 -10.66
CA ILE A 162 8.41 5.96 -11.06
C ILE A 162 9.34 5.76 -9.86
N ARG A 163 9.08 6.45 -8.74
CA ARG A 163 9.87 6.34 -7.50
C ARG A 163 9.86 4.96 -6.86
N SER A 164 8.89 4.12 -7.21
CA SER A 164 8.73 2.77 -6.70
C SER A 164 9.06 1.71 -7.75
N ASP A 165 9.72 2.12 -8.86
CA ASP A 165 10.15 1.26 -9.98
C ASP A 165 9.01 0.50 -10.67
N HIS A 166 7.79 1.02 -10.63
CA HIS A 166 6.62 0.43 -11.27
C HIS A 166 6.33 1.08 -12.63
N ILE A 167 7.27 0.88 -13.56
CA ILE A 167 7.28 1.50 -14.89
C ILE A 167 6.04 1.18 -15.72
N HIS A 168 5.49 -0.03 -15.60
CA HIS A 168 4.24 -0.39 -16.27
C HIS A 168 3.05 0.47 -15.83
N VAL A 169 3.00 0.89 -14.56
CA VAL A 169 2.00 1.83 -14.06
C VAL A 169 2.29 3.24 -14.55
N ALA A 170 3.55 3.69 -14.45
CA ALA A 170 3.96 5.02 -14.90
C ALA A 170 3.64 5.23 -16.39
N TYR A 171 4.03 4.28 -17.25
CA TYR A 171 3.75 4.28 -18.68
C TYR A 171 2.25 4.35 -18.97
N TRP A 172 1.46 3.52 -18.29
CA TRP A 172 0.02 3.53 -18.48
C TRP A 172 -0.58 4.88 -18.11
N LEU A 173 -0.24 5.44 -16.95
CA LEU A 173 -0.74 6.75 -16.52
C LEU A 173 -0.27 7.88 -17.44
N GLN A 174 1.01 7.95 -17.81
CA GLN A 174 1.53 9.00 -18.70
C GLN A 174 0.87 8.99 -20.08
N SER A 175 0.53 7.82 -20.62
CA SER A 175 -0.21 7.75 -21.88
C SER A 175 -1.62 8.39 -21.82
N ARG A 176 -2.17 8.62 -20.62
CA ARG A 176 -3.44 9.33 -20.38
C ARG A 176 -3.25 10.77 -19.92
N PHE A 177 -2.06 11.11 -19.43
CA PHE A 177 -1.69 12.46 -18.98
C PHE A 177 -0.43 12.94 -19.70
N PRO A 178 -0.46 13.11 -21.03
CA PRO A 178 0.74 13.45 -21.81
C PRO A 178 1.34 14.81 -21.45
N ASN A 179 0.53 15.71 -20.88
CA ASN A 179 0.97 17.05 -20.45
C ASN A 179 1.51 17.08 -19.02
N TYR A 180 1.51 15.95 -18.31
CA TYR A 180 2.03 15.89 -16.95
C TYR A 180 3.56 15.97 -16.97
N VAL A 181 4.11 16.97 -16.28
CA VAL A 181 5.55 17.14 -16.13
C VAL A 181 6.04 16.21 -15.02
N VAL A 182 6.80 15.17 -15.38
CA VAL A 182 7.36 14.23 -14.41
C VAL A 182 8.26 14.96 -13.41
N GLY A 183 8.07 14.65 -12.12
CA GLY A 183 8.75 15.29 -11.00
C GLY A 183 8.08 16.56 -10.48
N SER A 184 7.06 17.09 -11.16
CA SER A 184 6.39 18.34 -10.75
C SER A 184 5.60 18.23 -9.45
N SER A 185 5.18 17.02 -9.04
CA SER A 185 4.46 16.79 -7.78
C SER A 185 5.38 16.56 -6.58
N LEU A 186 6.70 16.56 -6.79
CA LEU A 186 7.66 16.26 -5.73
C LEU A 186 7.89 17.47 -4.83
N GLU A 187 7.84 17.24 -3.52
CA GLU A 187 8.38 18.19 -2.55
C GLU A 187 9.90 18.35 -2.80
N PHE A 188 10.43 19.57 -2.61
CA PHE A 188 11.80 19.99 -2.96
C PHE A 188 12.96 19.05 -2.55
N TYR A 189 12.75 18.16 -1.58
CA TYR A 189 13.76 17.28 -1.00
C TYR A 189 13.57 15.79 -1.31
N LYS A 190 12.54 15.41 -2.07
CA LYS A 190 12.27 14.00 -2.41
C LYS A 190 12.85 13.66 -3.78
N PRO A 191 13.83 12.74 -3.89
CA PRO A 191 14.36 12.34 -5.18
C PRO A 191 13.31 11.55 -5.99
N LEU A 192 13.30 11.77 -7.30
CA LEU A 192 12.45 11.06 -8.26
C LEU A 192 12.92 9.60 -8.47
N VAL A 193 14.21 9.33 -8.31
CA VAL A 193 14.80 7.99 -8.48
C VAL A 193 15.60 7.65 -7.25
N TYR A 194 15.35 6.48 -6.66
CA TYR A 194 16.16 5.93 -5.58
C TYR A 194 17.12 4.88 -6.15
N VAL A 195 18.43 5.09 -6.01
CA VAL A 195 19.45 4.22 -6.65
C VAL A 195 19.80 2.95 -5.87
N ASN A 196 19.12 2.72 -4.76
CA ASN A 196 19.33 1.57 -3.88
C ASN A 196 18.52 0.33 -4.29
N THR A 197 17.74 0.41 -5.37
CA THR A 197 16.91 -0.69 -5.87
C THR A 197 17.63 -1.49 -6.95
N ALA A 198 17.13 -2.69 -7.23
CA ALA A 198 17.62 -3.49 -8.35
C ALA A 198 17.15 -2.98 -9.71
N HIS A 199 16.04 -2.22 -9.73
CA HIS A 199 15.35 -1.77 -10.94
C HIS A 199 15.67 -0.32 -11.34
N THR A 200 16.66 0.30 -10.67
CA THR A 200 17.04 1.70 -10.89
C THR A 200 17.39 1.96 -12.36
N PHE A 201 18.09 1.03 -13.01
CA PHE A 201 18.55 1.23 -14.39
C PHE A 201 17.38 1.25 -15.36
N GLU A 202 16.41 0.35 -15.20
CA GLU A 202 15.17 0.29 -15.96
C GLU A 202 14.36 1.58 -15.81
N THR A 203 14.28 2.12 -14.59
CA THR A 203 13.65 3.43 -14.33
C THR A 203 14.37 4.56 -15.05
N LEU A 204 15.71 4.58 -15.07
CA LEU A 204 16.49 5.59 -15.78
C LEU A 204 16.37 5.46 -17.30
N LEU A 205 16.36 4.24 -17.84
CA LEU A 205 16.12 4.00 -19.27
C LEU A 205 14.73 4.49 -19.67
N TYR A 206 13.72 4.20 -18.85
CA TYR A 206 12.36 4.70 -19.07
C TYR A 206 12.33 6.23 -19.12
N LEU A 207 12.94 6.90 -18.15
CA LEU A 207 13.01 8.36 -18.11
C LEU A 207 13.79 8.91 -19.31
N HIS A 208 14.87 8.26 -19.73
CA HIS A 208 15.66 8.71 -20.88
C HIS A 208 14.87 8.65 -22.18
N VAL A 209 14.04 7.62 -22.36
CA VAL A 209 13.24 7.46 -23.58
C VAL A 209 12.00 8.36 -23.58
N HIS A 210 11.36 8.55 -22.42
CA HIS A 210 10.02 9.16 -22.35
C HIS A 210 9.96 10.52 -21.65
N CYS A 211 10.98 10.88 -20.88
CA CYS A 211 10.97 12.03 -19.96
C CYS A 211 12.35 12.73 -19.93
N THR A 212 12.92 13.05 -21.09
CA THR A 212 14.28 13.63 -21.21
C THR A 212 14.48 14.90 -20.39
N ASP A 213 13.42 15.69 -20.22
CA ASP A 213 13.45 16.96 -19.47
C ASP A 213 13.81 16.78 -17.98
N VAL A 214 13.66 15.56 -17.45
CA VAL A 214 14.06 15.22 -16.08
C VAL A 214 15.58 15.32 -15.88
N PHE A 215 16.38 15.10 -16.92
CA PHE A 215 17.85 15.07 -16.86
C PHE A 215 18.48 16.47 -16.83
N THR A 216 18.01 17.31 -15.91
CA THR A 216 18.60 18.62 -15.62
C THR A 216 20.00 18.47 -15.00
N PRO A 217 20.87 19.50 -15.09
CA PRO A 217 22.19 19.47 -14.44
C PRO A 217 22.13 19.17 -12.94
N LEU A 218 21.13 19.74 -12.24
CA LEU A 218 20.91 19.49 -10.81
C LEU A 218 20.52 18.03 -10.54
N PHE A 219 19.61 17.47 -11.34
CA PHE A 219 19.20 16.07 -11.21
C PHE A 219 20.38 15.13 -11.47
N LEU A 220 21.13 15.35 -12.56
CA LEU A 220 22.31 14.56 -12.92
C LEU A 220 23.38 14.60 -11.82
N ARG A 221 23.67 15.79 -11.26
CA ARG A 221 24.63 15.94 -10.16
C ARG A 221 24.23 15.11 -8.94
N ASN A 222 23.00 15.27 -8.47
CA ASN A 222 22.50 14.53 -7.31
C ASN A 222 22.48 13.01 -7.56
N LEU A 223 22.06 12.60 -8.77
CA LEU A 223 22.05 11.20 -9.18
C LEU A 223 23.46 10.59 -9.18
N ARG A 224 24.48 11.32 -9.65
CA ARG A 224 25.89 10.88 -9.63
C ARG A 224 26.44 10.71 -8.22
N GLU A 225 26.12 11.64 -7.33
CA GLU A 225 26.49 11.53 -5.91
C GLU A 225 25.90 10.27 -5.28
N ASP A 226 24.62 10.01 -5.53
CA ASP A 226 23.93 8.82 -5.04
C ASP A 226 24.51 7.53 -5.66
N LEU A 227 24.73 7.46 -6.97
CA LEU A 227 25.32 6.28 -7.62
C LEU A 227 26.71 5.95 -7.08
N THR A 228 27.52 6.98 -6.78
CA THR A 228 28.82 6.82 -6.14
C THR A 228 28.67 6.23 -4.73
N ARG A 229 27.76 6.79 -3.93
CA ARG A 229 27.46 6.33 -2.56
C ARG A 229 27.00 4.88 -2.50
N TYR A 230 26.22 4.43 -3.49
CA TYR A 230 25.68 3.07 -3.57
C TYR A 230 26.51 2.13 -4.47
N HIS A 231 27.71 2.54 -4.90
CA HIS A 231 28.62 1.74 -5.72
C HIS A 231 28.00 1.19 -7.03
N ARG A 232 27.19 2.01 -7.72
CA ARG A 232 26.48 1.65 -8.96
C ARG A 232 27.26 2.05 -10.22
N GLN A 233 28.51 1.59 -10.35
CA GLN A 233 29.44 2.05 -11.39
C GLN A 233 28.92 1.87 -12.83
N MET A 234 28.24 0.77 -13.13
CA MET A 234 27.70 0.52 -14.47
C MET A 234 26.68 1.58 -14.90
N ILE A 235 25.82 2.02 -13.98
CA ILE A 235 24.82 3.05 -14.24
C ILE A 235 25.51 4.42 -14.37
N ALA A 236 26.52 4.68 -13.56
CA ALA A 236 27.31 5.92 -13.64
C ALA A 236 28.01 6.06 -14.99
N ASN A 237 28.66 5.00 -15.48
CA ASN A 237 29.30 4.97 -16.79
C ASN A 237 28.28 5.24 -17.92
N TRP A 238 27.12 4.58 -17.87
CA TRP A 238 26.06 4.82 -18.84
C TRP A 238 25.60 6.29 -18.84
N LEU A 239 25.46 6.90 -17.66
CA LEU A 239 25.13 8.32 -17.57
C LEU A 239 26.24 9.22 -18.11
N ASP A 240 27.52 8.89 -17.93
CA ASP A 240 28.64 9.68 -18.46
C ASP A 240 28.69 9.64 -20.00
N GLU A 241 28.36 8.49 -20.59
CA GLU A 241 28.27 8.32 -22.04
C GLU A 241 27.12 9.12 -22.67
N HIS A 242 25.96 9.20 -22.01
CA HIS A 242 24.75 9.81 -22.57
C HIS A 242 24.52 11.27 -22.12
N TYR A 243 25.05 11.64 -20.95
CA TYR A 243 24.89 12.97 -20.34
C TYR A 243 26.23 13.45 -19.76
N PRO A 244 27.22 13.75 -20.63
CA PRO A 244 28.53 14.19 -20.18
C PRO A 244 28.40 15.48 -19.36
N SER A 245 29.13 15.56 -18.25
CA SER A 245 29.27 16.81 -17.51
C SER A 245 29.88 17.83 -18.44
N GLY A 246 29.10 18.83 -18.86
CA GLY A 246 29.62 19.92 -19.69
C GLY A 246 30.86 20.51 -19.01
N THR A 247 31.92 20.73 -19.78
CA THR A 247 32.99 21.65 -19.35
C THR A 247 32.30 22.96 -19.04
N GLU A 248 32.27 23.36 -17.76
CA GLU A 248 32.00 24.75 -17.41
C GLU A 248 33.12 25.56 -18.09
N ASP A 249 32.83 26.04 -19.30
CA ASP A 249 33.60 27.07 -19.95
C ASP A 249 33.34 28.32 -19.12
N TYR A 250 34.15 28.52 -18.08
CA TYR A 250 34.30 29.81 -17.41
C TYR A 250 34.95 30.77 -18.41
N GLY A 251 34.13 31.20 -19.37
CA GLY A 251 34.45 32.27 -20.30
C GLY A 251 34.39 33.60 -19.57
N HIS A 252 35.59 34.16 -19.38
CA HIS A 252 35.97 35.52 -18.96
C HIS A 252 36.24 35.75 -17.46
#